data_AF-A0A9D3MHI5-F1
#
_entry.id   AF-A0A9D3MHI5-F1
#
_cell.length_a   1.000
_cell.length_b   1.000
_cell.length_c   1.000
_cell.angle_alpha   90.00
_cell.angle_beta   90.00
_cell.angle_gamma   90.00
#
_symmetry.space_group_name_H-M   'P 1'
#
loop_
_entity.id
_entity.type
_entity.pdbx_description
1 polymer ?
#
loop_
_entity_poly.entity_id
_entity_poly.type
_entity_poly.pdbx_seq_one_letter_code
_entity_poly.pdbx_strand_id
1 'polypeptide(L)'
;MAADSVLSEVRKKQADAKRMLDILRSLEKLRKLRKEAAGRKGIFPEKEADEVFEGHVERLRKLIRKRTTVYDAEEKALRVMLEGEQEEERKKEQEKRQKKEREKFLQKKWEVETMLFGAEMHPDHPLQPFKQCYTQAEHSLHALIQIRREWDAYLVPADHPDGSFIPQGWVLPEPPSDETWASALEK
;
A
#
# COMPACT_ATOMS: atom_id res chain seq x y z
N MET A 1 2.07 -3.80 -19.75
CA MET A 1 1.87 -4.28 -21.14
C MET A 1 3.13 -4.88 -21.78
N ALA A 2 4.34 -4.31 -21.58
CA ALA A 2 5.56 -4.86 -22.17
C ALA A 2 5.93 -6.28 -21.65
N ALA A 3 5.75 -6.53 -20.35
CA ALA A 3 6.12 -7.81 -19.73
C ALA A 3 5.27 -9.00 -20.22
N ASP A 4 3.96 -8.82 -20.45
CA ASP A 4 3.09 -9.87 -21.00
C ASP A 4 3.46 -10.25 -22.44
N SER A 5 3.86 -9.26 -23.24
CA SER A 5 4.37 -9.49 -24.59
C SER A 5 5.63 -10.37 -24.56
N VAL A 6 6.60 -10.01 -23.72
CA VAL A 6 7.85 -10.78 -23.56
C VAL A 6 7.56 -12.20 -23.04
N LEU A 7 6.66 -12.36 -22.06
CA LEU A 7 6.23 -13.69 -21.58
C LEU A 7 5.62 -14.55 -22.70
N SER A 8 4.79 -13.95 -23.56
CA SER A 8 4.21 -14.66 -24.70
C SER A 8 5.27 -15.12 -25.71
N GLU A 9 6.32 -14.32 -25.92
CA GLU A 9 7.45 -14.67 -26.77
C GLU A 9 8.27 -15.81 -26.19
N VAL A 10 8.53 -15.80 -24.88
CA VAL A 10 9.23 -16.89 -24.18
C VAL A 10 8.45 -18.20 -24.31
N ARG A 11 7.13 -18.17 -24.13
CA ARG A 11 6.27 -19.34 -24.33
C ARG A 11 6.30 -19.86 -25.77
N LYS A 12 6.33 -18.97 -26.75
CA LYS A 12 6.50 -19.35 -28.16
C LYS A 12 7.84 -20.03 -28.39
N LYS A 13 8.93 -19.49 -27.84
CA LYS A 13 10.28 -20.08 -27.90
C LYS A 13 10.34 -21.47 -27.23
N GLN A 14 9.65 -21.68 -26.11
CA GLN A 14 9.53 -23.00 -25.47
C GLN A 14 8.76 -23.99 -26.35
N ALA A 15 7.64 -23.56 -26.95
CA ALA A 15 6.85 -24.39 -27.85
C ALA A 15 7.63 -24.81 -29.10
N ASP A 16 8.42 -23.89 -29.66
CA ASP A 16 9.29 -24.17 -30.80
C ASP A 16 10.41 -25.16 -30.43
N ALA A 17 11.02 -25.03 -29.25
CA ALA A 17 12.02 -25.99 -28.76
C ALA A 17 11.44 -27.40 -28.61
N LYS A 18 10.20 -27.52 -28.09
CA LYS A 18 9.49 -28.81 -28.00
C LYS A 18 9.22 -29.40 -29.38
N ARG A 19 8.76 -28.56 -30.33
CA ARG A 19 8.53 -28.97 -31.72
C ARG A 19 9.81 -29.50 -32.36
N MET A 20 10.95 -28.84 -32.14
CA MET A 20 12.25 -29.29 -32.65
C MET A 20 12.67 -30.65 -32.06
N LEU A 21 12.44 -30.90 -30.77
CA LEU A 21 12.69 -32.21 -30.17
C LEU A 21 11.82 -33.31 -30.78
N ASP A 22 10.56 -33.01 -31.10
CA ASP A 22 9.66 -33.97 -31.73
C ASP A 22 10.06 -34.27 -33.17
N ILE A 23 10.61 -33.30 -33.90
CA ILE A 23 11.22 -33.50 -35.23
C ILE A 23 12.45 -34.41 -35.13
N LEU A 24 13.35 -34.21 -34.16
CA LEU A 24 14.49 -35.10 -33.97
C LEU A 24 14.03 -36.54 -33.71
N ARG A 25 12.99 -36.70 -32.88
CA ARG A 25 12.40 -38.00 -32.56
C ARG A 25 11.79 -38.70 -33.78
N SER A 26 11.16 -37.95 -34.68
CA SER A 26 10.60 -38.51 -35.91
C SER A 26 11.71 -38.87 -36.92
N LEU A 27 12.79 -38.10 -36.99
CA LEU A 27 13.96 -38.41 -37.81
C LEU A 27 14.65 -39.70 -37.38
N GLU A 28 14.82 -39.93 -36.07
CA GLU A 28 15.37 -41.19 -35.54
C GLU A 28 14.50 -42.39 -35.91
N LYS A 29 13.18 -42.27 -35.77
CA LYS A 29 12.23 -43.33 -36.18
C LYS A 29 12.33 -43.61 -37.67
N LEU A 30 12.36 -42.56 -38.51
CA LEU A 30 12.49 -42.70 -39.95
C LEU A 30 13.78 -43.41 -40.34
N ARG A 31 14.91 -43.04 -39.70
CA ARG A 31 16.19 -43.70 -39.94
C ARG A 31 16.15 -45.17 -39.53
N LYS A 32 15.59 -45.50 -38.36
CA LYS A 32 15.41 -46.89 -37.90
C LYS A 32 14.61 -47.73 -38.91
N LEU A 33 13.48 -47.21 -39.38
CA LEU A 33 12.65 -47.87 -40.39
C LEU A 33 13.40 -48.08 -41.72
N ARG A 34 14.20 -47.09 -42.16
CA ARG A 34 15.02 -47.22 -43.38
C ARG A 34 16.11 -48.27 -43.23
N LYS A 35 16.75 -48.37 -42.07
CA LYS A 35 17.73 -49.43 -41.76
C LYS A 35 17.10 -50.81 -41.79
N GLU A 36 15.95 -50.98 -41.14
CA GLU A 36 15.21 -52.26 -41.14
C GLU A 36 14.79 -52.67 -42.55
N ALA A 37 14.29 -51.71 -43.36
CA ALA A 37 13.91 -51.98 -44.75
C ALA A 37 15.11 -52.35 -45.65
N ALA A 38 16.27 -51.73 -45.45
CA ALA A 38 17.50 -52.06 -46.16
C ALA A 38 18.03 -53.45 -45.75
N GLY A 39 18.01 -53.76 -44.45
CA GLY A 39 18.43 -55.06 -43.92
C GLY A 39 17.59 -56.23 -44.46
N ARG A 40 16.28 -56.04 -44.66
CA ARG A 40 15.41 -57.04 -45.34
C ARG A 40 15.81 -57.29 -46.80
N LYS A 41 16.47 -56.33 -47.44
CA LYS A 41 17.01 -56.45 -48.81
C LYS A 41 18.47 -56.92 -48.83
N GLY A 42 19.04 -57.28 -47.67
CA GLY A 42 20.44 -57.67 -47.54
C GLY A 42 21.45 -56.51 -47.63
N ILE A 43 20.98 -55.26 -47.64
CA ILE A 43 21.83 -54.07 -47.73
C ILE A 43 21.99 -53.50 -46.32
N PHE A 44 23.23 -53.46 -45.83
CA PHE A 44 23.55 -52.91 -44.52
C PHE A 44 24.31 -51.59 -44.69
N PRO A 45 23.76 -50.46 -44.20
CA PRO A 45 24.47 -49.20 -44.14
C PRO A 45 25.76 -49.32 -43.33
N GLU A 46 26.77 -48.52 -43.70
CA GLU A 46 28.06 -48.44 -43.02
C GLU A 46 27.91 -47.99 -41.55
N LYS A 47 28.72 -48.56 -40.66
CA LYS A 47 28.62 -48.28 -39.21
C LYS A 47 29.01 -46.84 -38.89
N GLU A 48 30.01 -46.27 -39.57
CA GLU A 48 30.42 -44.88 -39.39
C GLU A 48 29.27 -43.91 -39.68
N ALA A 49 28.46 -44.18 -40.70
CA ALA A 49 27.33 -43.33 -41.06
C ALA A 49 26.24 -43.30 -39.98
N ASP A 50 26.10 -44.37 -39.21
CA ASP A 50 25.18 -44.43 -38.06
C ASP A 50 25.73 -43.67 -36.86
N GLU A 51 27.00 -43.86 -36.54
CA GLU A 51 27.65 -43.14 -35.44
C GLU A 51 27.65 -41.63 -35.66
N VAL A 52 27.88 -41.18 -36.90
CA VAL A 52 27.79 -39.76 -37.27
C VAL A 52 26.37 -39.23 -37.08
N PHE A 53 25.36 -39.97 -37.53
CA PHE A 53 23.96 -39.54 -37.37
C PHE A 53 23.56 -39.44 -35.90
N GLU A 54 23.81 -40.48 -35.11
CA GLU A 54 23.50 -40.51 -33.68
C GLU A 54 24.25 -39.39 -32.95
N GLY A 55 25.53 -39.18 -33.29
CA GLY A 55 26.32 -38.08 -32.76
C GLY A 55 25.74 -36.71 -33.08
N HIS A 56 25.24 -36.50 -34.30
CA HIS A 56 24.61 -35.23 -34.72
C HIS A 56 23.29 -34.99 -33.98
N VAL A 57 22.43 -36.01 -33.91
CA VAL A 57 21.14 -35.94 -33.21
C VAL A 57 21.34 -35.66 -31.72
N GLU A 58 22.30 -36.35 -31.09
CA GLU A 58 22.56 -36.17 -29.67
C GLU A 58 23.13 -34.77 -29.36
N ARG A 59 24.00 -34.22 -30.22
CA ARG A 59 24.47 -32.84 -30.08
C ARG A 59 23.33 -31.83 -30.18
N LEU A 60 22.44 -31.99 -31.17
CA LEU A 60 21.27 -31.12 -31.33
C LEU A 60 20.32 -31.24 -30.15
N ARG A 61 20.06 -32.46 -29.66
CA ARG A 61 19.23 -32.71 -28.48
C ARG A 61 19.80 -32.03 -27.24
N LYS A 62 21.11 -32.14 -26.99
CA LYS A 62 21.78 -31.46 -25.88
C LYS A 62 21.63 -29.94 -25.99
N LEU A 63 21.81 -29.38 -27.19
CA LEU A 63 21.67 -27.94 -27.42
C LEU A 63 20.23 -27.47 -27.14
N ILE A 64 19.23 -28.18 -27.67
CA ILE A 64 17.82 -27.82 -27.44
C ILE A 64 17.47 -27.92 -25.95
N ARG A 65 17.89 -28.98 -25.26
CA ARG A 65 17.67 -29.14 -23.81
C ARG A 65 18.27 -27.98 -23.00
N LYS A 66 19.52 -27.59 -23.29
CA LYS A 66 20.15 -26.42 -22.64
C LYS A 66 19.36 -25.14 -22.89
N ARG A 67 18.83 -24.97 -24.10
CA ARG A 67 18.05 -23.78 -24.44
C ARG A 67 16.67 -23.77 -23.78
N THR A 68 16.02 -24.92 -23.64
CA THR A 68 14.78 -25.08 -22.88
C THR A 68 14.97 -24.68 -21.41
N THR A 69 16.05 -25.12 -20.76
CA THR A 69 16.30 -24.73 -19.35
C THR A 69 16.47 -23.22 -19.16
N VAL A 70 17.06 -22.53 -20.15
CA VAL A 70 17.19 -21.07 -20.12
C VAL A 70 15.81 -20.40 -20.24
N TYR A 71 14.99 -20.84 -21.18
CA TYR A 71 13.64 -20.29 -21.36
C TYR A 71 12.74 -20.54 -20.14
N ASP A 72 12.86 -21.70 -19.50
CA ASP A 72 12.11 -22.01 -18.28
C ASP A 72 12.53 -21.12 -17.11
N ALA A 73 13.82 -20.80 -16.99
CA ALA A 73 14.30 -19.87 -15.98
C ALA A 73 13.83 -18.43 -16.27
N GLU A 74 13.87 -18.01 -17.53
CA GLU A 74 13.39 -16.69 -17.98
C GLU A 74 11.90 -16.52 -17.71
N GLU A 75 11.06 -17.51 -18.04
CA GLU A 75 9.62 -17.49 -17.77
C GLU A 75 9.32 -17.37 -16.26
N LYS A 76 10.04 -18.13 -15.43
CA LYS A 76 9.88 -18.08 -13.97
C LYS A 76 10.25 -16.70 -13.42
N ALA A 77 11.35 -16.12 -13.88
CA ALA A 77 11.79 -14.79 -13.45
C ALA A 77 10.76 -13.72 -13.82
N LEU A 78 10.29 -13.72 -15.08
CA LEU A 78 9.28 -12.78 -15.55
C LEU A 78 7.96 -12.89 -14.78
N ARG A 79 7.54 -14.11 -14.41
CA ARG A 79 6.33 -14.34 -13.62
C ARG A 79 6.42 -13.72 -12.22
N VAL A 80 7.55 -13.93 -11.52
CA VAL A 80 7.79 -13.35 -10.19
C VAL A 80 7.80 -11.82 -10.26
N MET A 81 8.40 -11.25 -11.31
CA MET A 81 8.40 -9.80 -11.51
C MET A 81 6.97 -9.25 -11.70
N LEU A 82 6.13 -9.93 -12.50
CA LEU A 82 4.76 -9.51 -12.75
C LEU A 82 3.89 -9.56 -11.48
N GLU A 83 4.02 -10.66 -10.72
CA GLU A 83 3.34 -10.83 -9.42
C GLU A 83 3.79 -9.75 -8.42
N GLY A 84 5.09 -9.42 -8.41
CA GLY A 84 5.64 -8.35 -7.58
C GLY A 84 5.12 -6.96 -7.95
N GLU A 85 5.03 -6.63 -9.25
CA GLU A 85 4.49 -5.37 -9.73
C GLU A 85 3.01 -5.21 -9.36
N GLN A 86 2.22 -6.28 -9.54
CA GLN A 86 0.80 -6.29 -9.18
C GLN A 86 0.60 -6.11 -7.67
N GLU A 87 1.40 -6.76 -6.84
CA GLU A 87 1.34 -6.61 -5.38
C GLU A 87 1.74 -5.20 -4.93
N GLU A 88 2.77 -4.61 -5.55
CA GLU A 88 3.17 -3.21 -5.33
C GLU A 88 2.06 -2.22 -5.70
N GLU A 89 1.39 -2.40 -6.84
CA GLU A 89 0.26 -1.56 -7.22
C GLU A 89 -0.89 -1.65 -6.21
N ARG A 90 -1.21 -2.87 -5.75
CA ARG A 90 -2.26 -3.07 -4.74
C ARG A 90 -1.92 -2.37 -3.42
N LYS A 91 -0.68 -2.46 -2.97
CA LYS A 91 -0.21 -1.74 -1.76
C LYS A 91 -0.31 -0.23 -1.93
N LYS A 92 0.17 0.32 -3.06
CA LYS A 92 0.07 1.75 -3.37
C LYS A 92 -1.38 2.22 -3.44
N GLU A 93 -2.28 1.42 -3.99
CA GLU A 93 -3.70 1.74 -4.03
C GLU A 93 -4.31 1.78 -2.63
N GLN A 94 -3.99 0.80 -1.77
CA GLN A 94 -4.42 0.77 -0.38
C GLN A 94 -3.90 1.98 0.41
N GLU A 95 -2.62 2.33 0.27
CA GLU A 95 -2.03 3.51 0.90
C GLU A 95 -2.71 4.81 0.45
N LYS A 96 -2.99 4.96 -0.86
CA LYS A 96 -3.73 6.11 -1.39
C LYS A 96 -5.15 6.18 -0.81
N ARG A 97 -5.83 5.05 -0.66
CA ARG A 97 -7.17 4.99 -0.04
C ARG A 97 -7.11 5.40 1.43
N GLN A 98 -6.18 4.84 2.20
CA GLN A 98 -6.00 5.20 3.61
C GLN A 98 -5.63 6.67 3.78
N LYS A 99 -4.77 7.23 2.91
CA LYS A 99 -4.43 8.65 2.93
C LYS A 99 -5.67 9.52 2.69
N LYS A 100 -6.48 9.20 1.68
CA LYS A 100 -7.74 9.92 1.40
C LYS A 100 -8.73 9.83 2.55
N GLU A 101 -8.84 8.67 3.20
CA GLU A 101 -9.71 8.49 4.37
C GLU A 101 -9.23 9.34 5.56
N ARG A 102 -7.91 9.36 5.82
CA ARG A 102 -7.30 10.22 6.83
C ARG A 102 -7.57 11.69 6.52
N GLU A 103 -7.35 12.14 5.28
CA GLU A 103 -7.61 13.52 4.86
C GLU A 103 -9.09 13.90 5.05
N LYS A 104 -10.03 13.02 4.66
CA LYS A 104 -11.47 13.23 4.91
C LYS A 104 -11.81 13.31 6.40
N PHE A 105 -11.17 12.46 7.21
CA PHE A 105 -11.37 12.47 8.66
C PHE A 105 -10.85 13.78 9.28
N LEU A 106 -9.65 14.22 8.90
CA LEU A 106 -9.08 15.50 9.32
C LEU A 106 -9.96 16.67 8.89
N GLN A 107 -10.47 16.65 7.66
CA GLN A 107 -11.36 17.70 7.15
C GLN A 107 -12.66 17.78 7.95
N LYS A 108 -13.30 16.64 8.25
CA LYS A 108 -14.48 16.60 9.13
C LYS A 108 -14.19 17.11 10.53
N LYS A 109 -13.04 16.71 11.09
CA LYS A 109 -12.61 17.19 12.41
C LYS A 109 -12.46 18.71 12.41
N TRP A 110 -11.78 19.25 11.40
CA TRP A 110 -11.58 20.70 11.24
C TRP A 110 -12.91 21.44 11.05
N GLU A 111 -13.84 20.89 10.28
CA GLU A 111 -15.18 21.44 10.10
C GLU A 111 -15.96 21.50 11.42
N VAL A 112 -15.95 20.42 12.21
CA VAL A 112 -16.58 20.38 13.53
C VAL A 112 -15.94 21.38 14.50
N GLU A 113 -14.61 21.45 14.50
CA GLU A 113 -13.84 22.37 15.36
C GLU A 113 -14.17 23.83 15.00
N THR A 114 -14.26 24.15 13.71
CA THR A 114 -14.66 25.46 13.23
C THR A 114 -16.12 25.80 13.57
N MET A 115 -17.04 24.83 13.50
CA MET A 115 -18.44 25.04 13.89
C MET A 115 -18.63 25.27 15.39
N LEU A 116 -17.86 24.57 16.23
CA LEU A 116 -17.98 24.66 17.70
C LEU A 116 -17.26 25.88 18.28
N PHE A 117 -16.07 26.20 17.76
CA PHE A 117 -15.16 27.19 18.36
C PHE A 117 -14.93 28.42 17.47
N GLY A 118 -15.50 28.44 16.26
CA GLY A 118 -15.29 29.49 15.28
C GLY A 118 -14.00 29.32 14.49
N ALA A 119 -13.82 30.17 13.47
CA ALA A 119 -12.58 30.21 12.69
C ALA A 119 -11.42 30.80 13.54
N GLU A 120 -10.18 30.42 13.21
CA GLU A 120 -9.02 31.09 13.80
C GLU A 120 -9.06 32.59 13.51
N MET A 121 -9.02 33.38 14.59
CA MET A 121 -8.98 34.83 14.50
C MET A 121 -7.67 35.30 13.86
N HIS A 122 -7.78 36.27 12.96
CA HIS A 122 -6.61 36.94 12.37
C HIS A 122 -5.74 37.58 13.48
N PRO A 123 -4.40 37.61 13.34
CA PRO A 123 -3.52 38.23 14.33
C PRO A 123 -3.87 39.69 14.67
N ASP A 124 -4.39 40.43 13.70
CA ASP A 124 -4.82 41.84 13.87
C ASP A 124 -6.26 42.00 14.37
N HIS A 125 -6.94 40.91 14.75
CA HIS A 125 -8.31 40.99 15.24
C HIS A 125 -8.36 41.78 16.57
N PRO A 126 -9.30 42.73 16.76
CA PRO A 126 -9.42 43.51 18.00
C PRO A 126 -9.58 42.70 19.30
N LEU A 127 -9.92 41.41 19.18
CA LEU A 127 -10.15 40.50 20.30
C LEU A 127 -8.94 39.58 20.56
N GLN A 128 -7.87 39.70 19.78
CA GLN A 128 -6.66 38.88 19.90
C GLN A 128 -5.99 38.97 21.28
N PRO A 129 -5.90 40.15 21.95
CA PRO A 129 -5.35 40.22 23.30
C PRO A 129 -6.15 39.39 24.32
N PHE A 130 -7.48 39.35 24.19
CA PHE A 130 -8.33 38.54 25.07
C PHE A 130 -8.11 37.05 24.82
N LYS A 131 -8.03 36.63 23.56
CA LYS A 131 -7.70 35.24 23.21
C LYS A 131 -6.36 34.81 23.81
N GLN A 132 -5.33 35.65 23.68
CA GLN A 132 -4.00 35.38 24.24
C GLN A 132 -4.01 35.26 25.76
N CYS A 133 -4.82 36.07 26.46
CA CYS A 133 -5.00 35.95 27.91
C CYS A 133 -5.56 34.57 28.30
N TYR A 134 -6.57 34.07 27.58
CA TYR A 134 -7.15 32.75 27.88
C TYR A 134 -6.28 31.57 27.45
N THR A 135 -5.47 31.70 26.38
CA THR A 135 -4.61 30.63 25.86
C THR A 135 -3.15 30.71 26.35
N GLN A 136 -2.80 31.65 27.24
CA GLN A 136 -1.43 31.85 27.71
C GLN A 136 -0.79 30.59 28.31
N ALA A 137 -1.60 29.75 28.97
CA ALA A 137 -1.17 28.51 29.58
C ALA A 137 -0.75 27.43 28.56
N GLU A 138 -1.32 27.46 27.36
CA GLU A 138 -1.01 26.52 26.27
C GLU A 138 0.37 26.81 25.67
N HIS A 139 0.82 28.08 25.76
CA HIS A 139 2.04 28.57 25.12
C HIS A 139 3.19 28.82 26.10
N SER A 140 2.92 28.81 27.42
CA SER A 140 3.91 29.07 28.46
C SER A 140 3.64 28.25 29.72
N LEU A 141 4.57 27.34 30.05
CA LEU A 141 4.53 26.57 31.29
C LEU A 141 4.55 27.47 32.54
N HIS A 142 5.27 28.59 32.47
CA HIS A 142 5.30 29.55 33.58
C HIS A 142 3.91 30.18 33.80
N ALA A 143 3.24 30.58 32.72
CA ALA A 143 1.89 31.13 32.80
C ALA A 143 0.90 30.09 33.35
N LEU A 144 0.99 28.83 32.94
CA LEU A 144 0.18 27.74 33.49
C LEU A 144 0.37 27.58 35.00
N ILE A 145 1.62 27.54 35.47
CA ILE A 145 1.92 27.42 36.91
C ILE A 145 1.41 28.64 37.68
N GLN A 146 1.58 29.83 37.14
CA GLN A 146 1.15 31.07 37.77
C GLN A 146 -0.37 31.15 37.89
N ILE A 147 -1.10 30.88 36.80
CA ILE A 147 -2.57 30.77 36.81
C ILE A 147 -3.01 29.77 37.89
N ARG A 148 -2.37 28.59 37.93
CA ARG A 148 -2.73 27.58 38.93
C ARG A 148 -2.53 28.07 40.36
N ARG A 149 -1.41 28.74 40.64
CA ARG A 149 -1.13 29.33 41.96
C ARG A 149 -2.14 30.40 42.36
N GLU A 150 -2.55 31.24 41.40
CA GLU A 150 -3.56 32.26 41.62
C GLU A 150 -4.92 31.64 41.99
N TRP A 151 -5.33 30.58 41.29
CA TRP A 151 -6.53 29.82 41.64
C TRP A 151 -6.40 29.10 42.99
N ASP A 152 -5.23 28.53 43.28
CA ASP A 152 -4.98 27.82 44.55
C ASP A 152 -5.07 28.76 45.76
N ALA A 153 -4.88 30.07 45.59
CA ALA A 153 -5.06 31.07 46.66
C ALA A 153 -6.52 31.18 47.16
N TYR A 154 -7.49 30.71 46.37
CA TYR A 154 -8.92 30.71 46.72
C TYR A 154 -9.39 29.35 47.26
N LEU A 155 -8.49 28.36 47.37
CA LEU A 155 -8.84 27.08 47.97
C LEU A 155 -8.93 27.23 49.49
N VAL A 156 -10.08 26.84 50.03
CA VAL A 156 -10.32 26.78 51.47
C VAL A 156 -10.55 25.33 51.91
N PRO A 157 -10.30 24.99 53.19
CA PRO A 157 -10.66 23.69 53.75
C PRO A 157 -12.14 23.36 53.50
N ALA A 158 -12.47 22.06 53.43
CA ALA A 158 -13.82 21.59 53.11
C ALA A 158 -14.87 22.00 54.16
N ASP A 159 -14.46 22.35 55.37
CA ASP A 159 -15.28 22.81 56.47
C ASP A 159 -15.32 24.35 56.61
N HIS A 160 -14.67 25.08 55.70
CA HIS A 160 -14.61 26.53 55.75
C HIS A 160 -15.96 27.16 55.35
N PRO A 161 -16.48 28.14 56.11
CA PRO A 161 -17.79 28.73 55.87
C PRO A 161 -17.91 29.45 54.52
N ASP A 162 -16.81 30.00 54.01
CA ASP A 162 -16.76 30.65 52.68
C ASP A 162 -16.49 29.66 51.52
N GLY A 163 -16.42 28.35 51.81
CA GLY A 163 -16.23 27.33 50.80
C GLY A 163 -17.50 27.06 50.00
N SER A 164 -17.37 26.94 48.67
CA SER A 164 -18.46 26.52 47.80
C SER A 164 -18.31 25.05 47.42
N PHE A 165 -19.44 24.34 47.34
CA PHE A 165 -19.49 22.95 46.89
C PHE A 165 -20.11 22.86 45.51
N ILE A 166 -19.76 21.81 44.76
CA ILE A 166 -20.41 21.51 43.49
C ILE A 166 -21.90 21.24 43.77
N PRO A 167 -22.83 21.98 43.14
CA PRO A 167 -24.26 21.77 43.33
C PRO A 167 -24.67 20.35 42.93
N GLN A 168 -25.50 19.69 43.75
CA GLN A 168 -25.98 18.33 43.46
C GLN A 168 -27.09 18.28 42.41
N GLY A 169 -27.54 19.42 41.88
CA GLY A 169 -28.66 19.52 40.95
C GLY A 169 -28.53 20.71 39.99
N TRP A 170 -29.59 20.94 39.22
CA TRP A 170 -29.64 22.05 38.26
C TRP A 170 -29.62 23.40 38.99
N VAL A 171 -28.64 24.23 38.64
CA VAL A 171 -28.58 25.63 39.08
C VAL A 171 -29.45 26.45 38.15
N LEU A 172 -30.50 27.06 38.69
CA LEU A 172 -31.30 28.04 37.96
C LEU A 172 -30.53 29.37 37.95
N PRO A 173 -30.42 30.05 36.79
CA PRO A 173 -29.78 31.35 36.74
C PRO A 173 -30.55 32.35 37.60
N GLU A 174 -29.81 33.28 38.21
CA GLU A 174 -30.39 34.41 38.92
C GLU A 174 -31.17 35.32 37.95
N PRO A 175 -32.16 36.08 38.45
CA PRO A 175 -32.82 37.09 37.63
C PRO A 175 -31.79 38.09 37.07
N PRO A 176 -32.06 38.72 35.91
CA PRO A 176 -31.12 39.63 35.28
C PRO A 176 -30.73 40.76 36.23
N SER A 177 -29.42 41.04 36.31
CA SER A 177 -28.88 42.04 37.22
C SER A 177 -29.27 43.48 36.88
N ASP A 178 -29.64 43.74 35.61
CA ASP A 178 -30.18 45.03 35.14
C ASP A 178 -31.13 44.85 33.94
N GLU A 179 -31.78 45.95 33.55
CA GLU A 179 -32.71 45.98 32.40
C GLU A 179 -32.02 45.71 31.05
N THR A 180 -30.72 46.03 30.92
CA THR A 180 -29.97 45.80 29.68
C THR A 180 -29.72 44.31 29.47
N TRP A 181 -29.28 43.60 30.51
CA TRP A 181 -29.15 42.14 30.54
C TRP A 181 -30.50 41.44 30.42
N ALA A 182 -31.56 41.99 31.04
CA ALA A 182 -32.91 41.46 30.89
C ALA A 182 -33.34 41.47 29.41
N SER A 183 -33.09 42.57 28.70
CA SER A 183 -33.45 42.70 27.27
C SER A 183 -32.73 41.70 26.35
N ALA A 184 -31.56 41.18 26.74
CA ALA A 184 -30.83 40.16 25.98
C ALA A 184 -31.37 38.74 26.16
N LEU A 185 -32.20 38.51 27.18
CA LEU A 185 -32.82 37.22 27.49
C LEU A 185 -34.26 37.11 26.97
N GLU A 186 -34.89 38.23 26.65
CA GLU A 186 -36.18 38.29 25.95
C GLU A 186 -35.97 38.04 24.45
N LYS A 187 -36.67 37.04 23.90
CA LYS A 187 -36.73 36.76 22.45
C LYS A 187 -38.04 37.26 21.87
#